data_AF-A0A535XM57-F1
#
_entry.id   AF-A0A535XM57-F1
#
_cell.length_a   1.000
_cell.length_b   1.000
_cell.length_c   1.000
_cell.angle_alpha   90.00
_cell.angle_beta   90.00
_cell.angle_gamma   90.00
#
_symmetry.space_group_name_H-M   'P 1'
#
loop_
_entity.id
_entity.type
_entity.pdbx_description
1 polymer ?
#
loop_
_entity_poly.entity_id
_entity_poly.type
_entity_poly.pdbx_seq_one_letter_code
_entity_poly.pdbx_strand_id
1 'polypeptide(L)'
;MQLVWHGTAEEYSDFLLAVGRNCACDPTGAGAQVPCGAHRLLRDQRTVNRLLFARRIVARLARGEHGHPADRRPHLRAEDGEVQHA
;
A
#
# COMPACT_ATOMS: atom_id res chain seq x y z
N MET A 1 13.02 10.47 -20.24
CA MET A 1 11.94 9.54 -19.88
C MET A 1 11.05 10.24 -18.87
N GLN A 2 9.77 10.43 -19.20
CA GLN A 2 8.78 11.11 -18.36
C GLN A 2 8.05 10.07 -17.51
N LEU A 3 7.87 10.33 -16.22
CA LEU A 3 7.10 9.47 -15.33
C LEU A 3 5.61 9.52 -15.73
N VAL A 4 4.98 8.36 -15.89
CA VAL A 4 3.55 8.22 -16.12
C VAL A 4 2.89 7.80 -14.81
N TRP A 5 1.91 8.58 -14.35
CA TRP A 5 1.17 8.27 -13.13
C TRP A 5 -0.08 7.44 -13.47
N HIS A 6 -0.25 6.29 -12.80
CA HIS A 6 -1.40 5.38 -12.98
C HIS A 6 -2.38 5.39 -11.79
N GLY A 7 -2.18 6.31 -10.84
CA GLY A 7 -3.03 6.48 -9.67
C GLY A 7 -4.08 7.56 -9.86
N THR A 8 -4.85 7.82 -8.81
CA THR A 8 -5.71 9.01 -8.71
C THR A 8 -4.89 10.27 -8.46
N ALA A 9 -5.50 11.45 -8.64
CA ALA A 9 -4.86 12.72 -8.30
C ALA A 9 -4.55 12.82 -6.80
N GLU A 10 -5.43 12.29 -5.94
CA GLU A 10 -5.22 12.23 -4.49
C GLU A 10 -4.03 11.35 -4.12
N GLU A 11 -3.92 10.15 -4.70
CA GLU A 11 -2.77 9.26 -4.48
C GLU A 11 -1.46 9.92 -4.95
N TYR A 12 -1.52 10.76 -6.00
CA TYR A 12 -0.35 11.50 -6.47
C TYR A 12 0.07 12.58 -5.48
N SER A 13 -0.87 13.36 -4.96
CA SER A 13 -0.62 14.38 -3.95
C SER A 13 -0.05 13.77 -2.67
N ASP A 14 -0.62 12.67 -2.20
CA ASP A 14 -0.11 11.91 -1.05
C ASP A 14 1.32 11.42 -1.27
N PHE A 15 1.61 10.92 -2.48
CA PHE A 15 2.93 10.45 -2.84
C PHE A 15 3.96 11.58 -2.84
N LEU A 16 3.64 12.74 -3.41
CA LEU A 16 4.53 13.91 -3.40
C LEU A 16 4.76 14.44 -1.98
N LEU A 17 3.71 14.48 -1.15
CA LEU A 17 3.83 14.85 0.27
C LEU A 17 4.75 13.87 1.03
N ALA A 18 4.61 12.56 0.77
CA ALA A 18 5.49 11.56 1.36
C ALA A 18 6.94 11.74 0.91
N VAL A 19 7.18 12.01 -0.38
CA VAL A 19 8.53 12.32 -0.88
C VAL A 19 9.10 13.56 -0.19
N GLY A 20 8.32 14.64 -0.09
CA GLY A 20 8.74 15.88 0.56
C GLY A 20 9.11 15.68 2.04
N ARG A 21 8.30 14.92 2.78
CA ARG A 21 8.56 14.60 4.21
C ARG A 21 9.80 13.72 4.44
N ASN A 22 10.16 12.90 3.46
CA ASN A 22 11.25 11.93 3.59
C ASN A 22 12.51 12.33 2.81
N CYS A 23 12.49 13.48 2.13
CA CYS A 23 13.66 14.00 1.46
C CYS A 23 14.53 14.80 2.45
N ALA A 24 15.85 14.72 2.29
CA ALA A 24 16.81 15.61 2.95
C ALA A 24 17.25 16.75 2.03
N CYS A 25 16.47 17.00 0.97
CA CYS A 25 16.78 18.00 -0.03
C CYS A 25 16.42 19.39 0.53
N ASP A 26 17.34 20.36 0.43
CA ASP A 26 17.11 21.74 0.87
C ASP A 26 16.30 22.52 -0.20
N PRO A 27 15.09 23.03 0.13
CA PRO A 27 14.28 23.80 -0.82
C PRO A 27 14.89 25.16 -1.21
N THR A 28 15.94 25.62 -0.51
CA THR A 28 16.61 26.91 -0.75
C THR A 28 17.89 26.80 -1.59
N GLY A 29 18.31 25.60 -1.98
CA GLY A 29 19.65 25.32 -2.50
C GLY A 29 19.88 25.63 -3.98
N ALA A 30 20.70 26.64 -4.24
CA ALA A 30 21.33 26.92 -5.53
C ALA A 30 22.23 25.76 -6.01
N GLY A 31 22.10 25.39 -7.29
CA GLY A 31 22.99 24.45 -7.97
C GLY A 31 22.37 23.08 -8.27
N ALA A 32 22.83 22.44 -9.34
CA ALA A 32 22.33 21.15 -9.81
C ALA A 32 22.57 20.03 -8.77
N GLN A 33 21.62 19.86 -7.85
CA GLN A 33 21.69 18.81 -6.85
C GLN A 33 21.36 17.45 -7.48
N VAL A 34 22.28 16.51 -7.27
CA VAL A 34 22.02 15.08 -7.48
C VAL A 34 20.74 14.74 -6.71
N PRO A 35 19.72 14.15 -7.35
CA PRO A 35 18.46 13.88 -6.68
C PRO A 35 18.70 12.98 -5.46
N CYS A 36 18.25 13.42 -4.29
CA CYS A 36 18.28 12.62 -3.06
C CYS A 36 17.48 11.32 -3.25
N GLY A 37 17.73 10.32 -2.40
CA GLY A 37 17.16 8.97 -2.56
C GLY A 37 15.63 8.97 -2.81
N ALA A 38 14.89 9.78 -2.04
CA ALA A 38 13.45 9.96 -2.22
C ALA A 38 13.08 10.52 -3.62
N HIS A 39 13.79 11.55 -4.10
CA HIS A 39 13.56 12.13 -5.42
C HIS A 39 14.07 11.25 -6.58
N ARG A 40 15.00 10.33 -6.31
CA ARG A 40 15.42 9.33 -7.31
C ARG A 40 14.29 8.37 -7.65
N LEU A 41 13.39 8.06 -6.70
CA LEU A 41 12.23 7.20 -6.94
C LEU A 41 11.30 7.76 -8.02
N LEU A 42 11.14 9.08 -8.10
CA LEU A 42 10.32 9.75 -9.12
C LEU A 42 10.83 9.53 -10.55
N ARG A 43 12.08 9.08 -10.71
CA ARG A 43 12.68 8.82 -12.03
C ARG A 43 12.55 7.36 -12.46
N ASP A 44 12.08 6.49 -11.58
CA ASP A 44 11.92 5.05 -11.85
C ASP A 44 10.44 4.66 -11.87
N GLN A 45 9.92 4.50 -13.08
CA GLN A 45 8.55 4.07 -13.33
C GLN A 45 8.20 2.74 -12.64
N ARG A 46 9.14 1.78 -12.61
CA ARG A 46 8.90 0.47 -12.02
C ARG A 46 8.69 0.60 -10.52
N THR A 47 9.51 1.43 -9.89
CA THR A 47 9.43 1.68 -8.44
C THR A 47 8.15 2.43 -8.08
N VAL A 48 7.78 3.47 -8.83
CA VAL A 48 6.50 4.17 -8.63
C VAL A 48 5.30 3.23 -8.77
N ASN A 49 5.29 2.38 -9.80
CA ASN A 49 4.21 1.41 -9.99
C ASN A 49 4.09 0.42 -8.82
N ARG A 50 5.22 -0.05 -8.29
CA ARG A 50 5.26 -0.96 -7.13
C ARG A 50 4.76 -0.30 -5.86
N LEU A 51 5.14 0.96 -5.62
CA LEU A 51 4.68 1.71 -4.45
C LEU A 51 3.18 1.96 -4.51
N LEU A 52 2.65 2.34 -5.68
CA LEU A 52 1.22 2.53 -5.87
C LEU A 52 0.43 1.22 -5.66
N PHE A 53 0.93 0.11 -6.22
CA PHE A 53 0.35 -1.21 -5.99
C PHE A 53 0.35 -1.58 -4.50
N ALA A 54 1.50 -1.41 -3.82
CA ALA A 54 1.64 -1.68 -2.41
C ALA A 54 0.64 -0.87 -1.58
N ARG A 55 0.50 0.44 -1.85
CA ARG A 55 -0.47 1.30 -1.15
C ARG A 55 -1.91 0.76 -1.24
N ARG A 56 -2.33 0.32 -2.43
CA ARG A 56 -3.69 -0.20 -2.65
C ARG A 56 -3.92 -1.56 -2.02
N ILE A 57 -2.92 -2.45 -2.04
CA ILE A 57 -3.07 -3.79 -1.49
C ILE A 57 -2.89 -3.84 0.03
N VAL A 58 -2.11 -2.92 0.63
CA VAL A 58 -1.93 -2.85 2.10
C VAL A 58 -3.27 -2.70 2.81
N ALA A 59 -4.17 -1.86 2.30
CA ALA A 59 -5.50 -1.71 2.89
C ALA A 59 -6.32 -3.01 2.84
N ARG A 60 -6.20 -3.79 1.76
CA ARG A 60 -6.86 -5.09 1.59
C ARG A 60 -6.26 -6.18 2.47
N LEU A 61 -4.92 -6.18 2.59
CA LEU A 61 -4.17 -7.08 3.47
C LEU A 61 -4.50 -6.81 4.94
N ALA A 62 -4.57 -5.54 5.35
CA ALA A 62 -4.94 -5.15 6.71
C ALA A 62 -6.37 -5.59 7.07
N ARG A 63 -7.28 -5.67 6.10
CA ARG A 63 -8.64 -6.17 6.28
C ARG A 63 -8.76 -7.70 6.24
N GLY A 64 -7.66 -8.43 6.03
CA GLY A 64 -7.68 -9.89 5.99
C GLY A 64 -8.41 -10.48 4.77
N GLU A 65 -8.63 -9.70 3.72
CA GLU A 65 -9.36 -10.12 2.50
C GLU A 65 -8.66 -11.24 1.70
N HIS A 66 -7.44 -11.59 2.10
CA HIS A 66 -6.62 -12.64 1.49
C HIS A 66 -6.34 -13.79 2.47
N GLY A 67 -7.24 -14.05 3.43
CA GLY A 67 -7.13 -15.19 4.34
C GLY A 67 -6.89 -16.49 3.58
N HIS A 68 -5.92 -17.28 4.03
CA HIS A 68 -5.66 -18.59 3.45
C HIS A 68 -6.94 -19.43 3.60
N PRO A 69 -7.38 -20.26 2.62
CA PRO A 69 -8.51 -21.16 2.82
C PRO A 69 -8.47 -21.99 4.12
N ALA A 70 -7.29 -22.20 4.71
CA ALA A 70 -7.11 -22.83 6.03
C ALA A 70 -7.53 -21.97 7.23
N ASP A 71 -7.58 -20.64 7.09
CA ASP A 71 -8.07 -19.70 8.13
C ASP A 71 -9.59 -19.61 8.18
N ARG A 72 -10.30 -20.23 7.23
CA ARG A 72 -11.75 -20.44 7.33
C ARG A 72 -12.03 -21.52 8.36
N ARG A 73 -12.09 -21.14 9.63
CA ARG A 73 -12.73 -21.97 10.66
C ARG A 73 -14.14 -22.33 10.18
N PRO A 74 -14.49 -23.61 9.98
CA PRO A 74 -15.89 -23.95 9.82
C PRO A 74 -16.57 -23.61 11.14
N HIS A 75 -17.50 -22.65 11.11
CA HIS A 75 -18.51 -22.56 12.15
C HIS A 75 -19.31 -23.87 12.10
N LEU A 76 -18.84 -24.89 12.83
CA LEU A 76 -19.68 -26.00 13.23
C LEU A 76 -20.76 -25.38 14.11
N ARG A 77 -21.92 -25.15 13.48
CA ARG A 77 -23.20 -24.92 14.12
C ARG A 77 -23.38 -26.07 15.11
N ALA A 78 -23.15 -25.79 16.39
CA ALA A 78 -23.65 -26.63 17.46
C ALA A 78 -25.17 -26.57 17.34
N GLU A 79 -25.76 -27.58 16.70
CA GLU A 79 -27.19 -27.80 16.80
C GLU A 79 -27.43 -28.41 18.18
N ASP A 80 -27.96 -27.56 19.05
CA ASP A 80 -28.58 -27.94 20.30
C ASP A 80 -29.69 -28.98 20.05
N GLY A 81 -29.72 -30.03 20.88
CA GLY A 81 -30.95 -30.76 21.20
C GLY A 81 -31.17 -32.11 20.52
N GLU A 82 -30.90 -33.20 21.24
CA GLU A 82 -31.92 -34.15 21.73
C GLU A 82 -31.22 -35.38 22.34
N VAL A 83 -31.26 -35.51 23.67
CA VAL A 83 -31.12 -36.81 24.32
C VAL A 83 -32.49 -37.15 24.90
N GLN A 84 -33.20 -38.03 24.20
CA GLN A 84 -34.52 -38.53 24.58
C GLN A 84 -34.43 -39.35 25.86
N HIS A 85 -35.29 -39.01 26.82
CA HIS A 85 -35.66 -39.89 27.94
C HIS A 85 -36.58 -41.00 27.43
N ALA A 86 -36.17 -42.25 27.59
CA ALA A 86 -37.04 -43.42 27.85
C ALA A 86 -36.21 -44.54 28.45
#